data_AF-A0A1F3X640-F1
#
_entry.id   AF-A0A1F3X640-F1
#
_cell.length_a   1.000
_cell.length_b   1.000
_cell.length_c   1.000
_cell.angle_alpha   90.00
_cell.angle_beta   90.00
_cell.angle_gamma   90.00
#
_symmetry.space_group_name_H-M   'P 1'
#
loop_
_entity.id
_entity.type
_entity.pdbx_description
1 polymer ?
#
loop_
_entity_poly.entity_id
_entity_poly.type
_entity_poly.pdbx_seq_one_letter_code
_entity_poly.pdbx_strand_id
1 'polypeptide(L)'
;MLMRTNLPVTNIERSLKEGEFIVSKTNLKGQITYINRPFMEISGFTEEELLGAPHNIVRHPDMPPAAFNDLWKTLQSGKPWRGMVKNRCKNGDYYWVDASANPIWEDGRITGYMSLRAKPSRGQIDEAERIYRLFREGRASGLTVKEGRVVRTGLRGRLAAIAGMSLKSRISLACAILAGILAAVAWPGLMAAKGGKTEIFTLPVLGSLSALLLVGWMWWFLLKKVIGPLNEAMRTCQIISAGNLTTRSAVDSRDEVGKLMHAINTMTGNLTSIVADLGVASSALSSASEEVSATAQSMSQASSEQAASVEETSASVEQMTASINQNTENAKVTDGMAA
;
A
#
# COMPACT_ATOMS: atom_id res chain seq x y z
N MET A 1 -6.64 -22.95 -4.46
CA MET A 1 -5.22 -22.70 -4.77
C MET A 1 -4.39 -23.58 -3.83
N LEU A 2 -3.59 -24.52 -4.36
CA LEU A 2 -2.72 -25.38 -3.54
C LEU A 2 -1.80 -24.51 -2.65
N MET A 3 -1.70 -24.86 -1.37
CA MET A 3 -0.89 -24.11 -0.42
C MET A 3 0.58 -24.48 -0.60
N ARG A 4 1.36 -23.57 -1.19
CA ARG A 4 2.81 -23.70 -1.28
C ARG A 4 3.42 -23.58 0.12
N THR A 5 4.19 -24.58 0.51
CA THR A 5 4.99 -24.58 1.74
C THR A 5 6.42 -24.27 1.34
N ASN A 6 6.94 -23.13 1.79
CA ASN A 6 8.31 -22.71 1.48
C ASN A 6 9.24 -23.12 2.64
N LEU A 7 10.29 -23.88 2.33
CA LEU A 7 11.34 -24.33 3.24
C LEU A 7 12.71 -23.96 2.64
N PRO A 8 13.80 -23.88 3.43
CA PRO A 8 13.85 -23.98 4.89
C PRO A 8 13.24 -22.77 5.59
N VAL A 9 12.97 -22.88 6.89
CA VAL A 9 12.60 -21.76 7.77
C VAL A 9 13.59 -21.72 8.94
N THR A 10 14.15 -20.56 9.22
CA THR A 10 14.96 -20.28 10.41
C THR A 10 14.10 -19.51 11.43
N ASN A 11 14.52 -19.47 12.69
CA ASN A 11 13.88 -18.66 13.72
C ASN A 11 14.52 -17.27 13.88
N ILE A 12 15.14 -16.75 12.81
CA ILE A 12 15.76 -15.42 12.80
C ILE A 12 14.78 -14.42 12.19
N GLU A 13 14.37 -13.42 12.98
CA GLU A 13 13.53 -12.32 12.52
C GLU A 13 14.38 -11.21 11.88
N ARG A 14 14.04 -10.84 10.64
CA ARG A 14 14.48 -9.60 10.00
C ARG A 14 13.39 -8.54 10.20
N SER A 15 13.81 -7.32 10.49
CA SER A 15 12.91 -6.16 10.60
C SER A 15 13.07 -5.24 9.39
N LEU A 16 11.96 -4.65 8.93
CA LEU A 16 12.02 -3.48 8.06
C LEU A 16 12.66 -2.31 8.83
N LYS A 17 13.33 -1.41 8.10
CA LYS A 17 13.80 -0.15 8.68
C LYS A 17 12.62 0.80 8.86
N GLU A 18 12.80 1.78 9.74
CA GLU A 18 11.77 2.80 9.96
C GLU A 18 11.59 3.66 8.71
N GLY A 19 10.34 3.97 8.35
CA GLY A 19 10.03 4.76 7.15
C GLY A 19 10.17 4.03 5.81
N GLU A 20 10.67 2.79 5.79
CA GLU A 20 10.68 1.96 4.59
C GLU A 20 9.33 1.26 4.39
N PHE A 21 8.87 1.26 3.14
CA PHE A 21 7.68 0.53 2.72
C PHE A 21 8.04 -0.51 1.68
N ILE A 22 7.51 -1.71 1.83
CA ILE A 22 7.58 -2.73 0.80
C ILE A 22 6.37 -2.55 -0.12
N VAL A 23 6.64 -2.46 -1.42
CA VAL A 23 5.61 -2.30 -2.45
C VAL A 23 5.72 -3.43 -3.47
N SER A 24 4.59 -4.01 -3.82
CA SER A 24 4.50 -4.95 -4.93
C SER A 24 3.16 -4.83 -5.65
N LYS A 25 3.16 -5.06 -6.96
CA LYS A 25 1.95 -5.22 -7.77
C LYS A 25 1.87 -6.63 -8.32
N THR A 26 0.66 -7.12 -8.51
CA THR A 26 0.39 -8.41 -9.13
C THR A 26 -0.70 -8.30 -10.19
N ASN A 27 -0.71 -9.22 -11.14
CA ASN A 27 -1.87 -9.44 -12.00
C ASN A 27 -3.02 -10.13 -11.24
N LEU A 28 -4.14 -10.37 -11.92
CA LEU A 28 -5.32 -11.05 -11.36
C LEU A 28 -5.07 -12.50 -10.89
N LYS A 29 -4.02 -13.15 -11.40
CA LYS A 29 -3.60 -14.50 -10.99
C LYS A 29 -2.67 -14.48 -9.77
N GLY A 30 -2.30 -13.30 -9.27
CA GLY A 30 -1.38 -13.13 -8.15
C GLY A 30 0.10 -13.28 -8.53
N GLN A 31 0.43 -13.19 -9.83
CA GLN A 31 1.83 -13.14 -10.29
C GLN A 31 2.34 -11.72 -10.18
N ILE A 32 3.55 -11.57 -9.64
CA ILE A 32 4.20 -10.28 -9.41
C ILE A 32 4.52 -9.60 -10.75
N THR A 33 4.13 -8.34 -10.88
CA THR A 33 4.40 -7.49 -12.06
C THR A 33 5.30 -6.31 -11.73
N TYR A 34 5.45 -5.97 -10.45
CA TYR A 34 6.31 -4.91 -9.97
C TYR A 34 6.70 -5.17 -8.52
N ILE A 35 7.92 -4.78 -8.16
CA ILE A 35 8.47 -4.81 -6.80
C ILE A 35 9.38 -3.61 -6.60
N ASN A 36 9.52 -3.15 -5.36
CA ASN A 36 10.49 -2.11 -5.03
C ASN A 36 11.73 -2.67 -4.33
N ARG A 37 12.79 -1.85 -4.26
CA ARG A 37 14.07 -2.21 -3.65
C ARG A 37 13.98 -2.73 -2.21
N PRO A 38 13.22 -2.09 -1.28
CA PRO A 38 13.00 -2.65 0.06
C PRO A 38 12.47 -4.09 0.07
N PHE A 39 11.66 -4.49 -0.92
CA PHE A 39 11.20 -5.88 -1.03
C PHE A 39 12.37 -6.83 -1.31
N MET A 40 13.24 -6.49 -2.27
CA MET A 40 14.41 -7.31 -2.60
C MET A 40 15.36 -7.42 -1.41
N GLU A 41 15.69 -6.30 -0.78
CA GLU A 41 16.67 -6.27 0.32
C GLU A 41 16.25 -7.11 1.53
N ILE A 42 14.97 -7.02 1.94
CA ILE A 42 14.49 -7.79 3.09
C ILE A 42 14.19 -9.24 2.75
N SER A 43 13.72 -9.53 1.55
CA SER A 43 13.38 -10.91 1.17
C SER A 43 14.60 -11.71 0.73
N GLY A 44 15.66 -11.05 0.25
CA GLY A 44 16.86 -11.68 -0.27
C GLY A 44 16.69 -12.34 -1.65
N PHE A 45 15.56 -12.13 -2.32
CA PHE A 45 15.34 -12.54 -3.70
C PHE A 45 15.79 -11.45 -4.67
N THR A 46 16.28 -11.87 -5.84
CA THR A 46 16.58 -10.92 -6.92
C THR A 46 15.30 -10.52 -7.66
N GLU A 47 15.38 -9.47 -8.46
CA GLU A 47 14.24 -9.00 -9.27
C GLU A 47 13.77 -10.09 -10.25
N GLU A 48 14.71 -10.78 -10.90
CA GLU A 48 14.44 -11.83 -11.88
C GLU A 48 13.72 -13.04 -11.25
N GLU A 49 13.99 -13.34 -9.99
CA GLU A 49 13.30 -14.41 -9.25
C GLU A 49 11.89 -14.02 -8.83
N LEU A 50 11.64 -12.73 -8.63
CA LEU A 50 10.36 -12.20 -8.16
C LEU A 50 9.41 -11.89 -9.31
N LEU A 51 9.88 -11.28 -10.39
CA LEU A 51 9.03 -10.88 -11.51
C LEU A 51 8.42 -12.11 -12.21
N GLY A 52 7.10 -12.07 -12.44
CA GLY A 52 6.33 -13.18 -13.01
C GLY A 52 6.04 -14.34 -12.03
N ALA A 53 6.77 -14.42 -10.92
CA ALA A 53 6.55 -15.44 -9.90
C ALA A 53 5.23 -15.19 -9.13
N PRO A 54 4.55 -16.24 -8.65
CA PRO A 54 3.41 -16.08 -7.77
C PRO A 54 3.85 -15.44 -6.44
N HIS A 55 3.10 -14.46 -5.94
CA HIS A 55 3.45 -13.72 -4.72
C HIS A 55 3.59 -14.62 -3.47
N ASN A 56 3.04 -15.83 -3.50
CA ASN A 56 3.22 -16.81 -2.42
C ASN A 56 4.66 -17.36 -2.30
N ILE A 57 5.62 -16.96 -3.15
CA ILE A 57 7.04 -17.29 -3.03
C ILE A 57 7.64 -16.88 -1.68
N VAL A 58 7.20 -15.75 -1.12
CA VAL A 58 7.64 -15.25 0.20
C VAL A 58 6.73 -15.71 1.35
N ARG A 59 5.78 -16.61 1.10
CA ARG A 59 4.86 -17.06 2.15
C ARG A 59 5.61 -17.83 3.23
N HIS A 60 5.36 -17.49 4.49
CA HIS A 60 5.79 -18.28 5.63
C HIS A 60 4.81 -19.45 5.91
N PRO A 61 5.29 -20.67 6.21
CA PRO A 61 4.44 -21.82 6.58
C PRO A 61 3.51 -21.55 7.77
N ASP A 62 3.98 -20.78 8.76
CA ASP A 62 3.17 -20.39 9.94
C ASP A 62 1.91 -19.57 9.65
N MET A 63 1.78 -19.01 8.44
CA MET A 63 0.61 -18.21 8.10
C MET A 63 -0.63 -19.10 7.91
N PRO A 64 -1.70 -18.85 8.67
CA PRO A 64 -2.86 -19.71 8.65
C PRO A 64 -3.59 -19.65 7.29
N PRO A 65 -4.04 -20.80 6.76
CA PRO A 65 -4.84 -20.88 5.54
C PRO A 65 -6.02 -19.89 5.47
N ALA A 66 -6.69 -19.69 6.62
CA ALA A 66 -7.84 -18.81 6.73
C ALA A 66 -7.53 -17.34 6.40
N ALA A 67 -6.35 -16.84 6.77
CA ALA A 67 -5.96 -15.46 6.48
C ALA A 67 -5.80 -15.22 4.97
N PHE A 68 -5.21 -16.17 4.25
CA PHE A 68 -5.06 -16.08 2.80
C PHE A 68 -6.38 -16.24 2.05
N ASN A 69 -7.24 -17.15 2.50
CA ASN A 69 -8.57 -17.31 1.90
C ASN A 69 -9.38 -16.02 2.04
N ASP A 70 -9.32 -15.37 3.20
CA ASP A 70 -9.95 -14.08 3.43
C ASP A 70 -9.33 -12.95 2.59
N LEU A 71 -8.00 -12.91 2.46
CA LEU A 71 -7.30 -11.97 1.59
C LEU A 71 -7.81 -12.03 0.15
N TRP A 72 -7.80 -13.22 -0.46
CA TRP A 72 -8.24 -13.37 -1.85
C TRP A 72 -9.72 -13.08 -2.03
N LYS A 73 -10.57 -13.58 -1.12
CA LYS A 73 -12.01 -13.32 -1.15
C LYS A 73 -12.31 -11.83 -1.06
N THR A 74 -11.61 -11.11 -0.19
CA THR A 74 -11.77 -9.66 0.00
C THR A 74 -11.33 -8.90 -1.25
N LEU A 75 -10.13 -9.16 -1.76
CA LEU A 75 -9.59 -8.49 -2.94
C LEU A 75 -10.41 -8.76 -4.20
N GLN A 76 -10.85 -10.00 -4.43
CA GLN A 76 -11.70 -10.37 -5.56
C GLN A 76 -13.10 -9.74 -5.49
N SER A 77 -13.56 -9.39 -4.28
CA SER A 77 -14.81 -8.63 -4.10
C SER A 77 -14.65 -7.12 -4.35
N GLY A 78 -13.47 -6.67 -4.81
CA GLY A 78 -13.18 -5.26 -5.04
C GLY A 78 -12.96 -4.43 -3.78
N LYS A 79 -12.68 -5.10 -2.65
CA LYS A 79 -12.46 -4.44 -1.36
C LYS A 79 -10.98 -4.46 -0.97
N PRO A 80 -10.53 -3.44 -0.21
CA PRO A 80 -9.20 -3.45 0.38
C PRO A 80 -9.12 -4.49 1.50
N TRP A 81 -7.94 -5.06 1.68
CA TRP A 81 -7.62 -5.99 2.76
C TRP A 81 -6.46 -5.43 3.58
N ARG A 82 -6.53 -5.48 4.91
CA ARG A 82 -5.40 -5.11 5.77
C ARG A 82 -5.22 -6.10 6.91
N GLY A 83 -4.02 -6.63 7.07
CA GLY A 83 -3.72 -7.59 8.14
C GLY A 83 -2.23 -7.85 8.33
N MET A 84 -1.92 -8.50 9.44
CA MET A 84 -0.56 -8.92 9.77
C MET A 84 -0.13 -10.10 8.91
N VAL A 85 1.07 -10.04 8.34
CA VAL A 85 1.59 -11.12 7.51
C VAL A 85 3.02 -11.46 7.92
N LYS A 86 3.26 -12.74 8.23
CA LYS A 86 4.59 -13.32 8.37
C LYS A 86 5.06 -13.82 7.01
N ASN A 87 6.19 -13.31 6.55
CA ASN A 87 6.82 -13.71 5.30
C ASN A 87 8.16 -14.40 5.58
N ARG A 88 8.63 -15.17 4.61
CA ARG A 88 9.88 -15.91 4.63
C ARG A 88 10.84 -15.35 3.58
N CYS A 89 12.07 -15.07 3.99
CA CYS A 89 13.20 -14.69 3.16
C CYS A 89 13.78 -15.90 2.41
N LYS A 90 14.50 -15.67 1.30
CA LYS A 90 15.13 -16.71 0.48
C LYS A 90 16.03 -17.67 1.29
N ASN A 91 16.77 -17.16 2.26
CA ASN A 91 17.64 -17.94 3.16
C ASN A 91 16.90 -18.72 4.26
N GLY A 92 15.60 -18.49 4.44
CA GLY A 92 14.75 -19.12 5.46
C GLY A 92 14.38 -18.24 6.64
N ASP A 93 15.02 -17.08 6.82
CA ASP A 93 14.63 -16.09 7.83
C ASP A 93 13.20 -15.60 7.62
N TYR A 94 12.64 -14.90 8.60
CA TYR A 94 11.29 -14.37 8.48
C TYR A 94 11.19 -12.89 8.81
N TYR A 95 10.14 -12.25 8.34
CA TYR A 95 9.83 -10.85 8.68
C TYR A 95 8.33 -10.64 8.77
N TRP A 96 7.92 -9.73 9.64
CA TRP A 96 6.53 -9.33 9.83
C TRP A 96 6.25 -8.02 9.12
N VAL A 97 5.04 -7.91 8.56
CA VAL A 97 4.53 -6.68 7.95
C VAL A 97 3.08 -6.44 8.36
N ASP A 98 2.73 -5.16 8.53
CA ASP A 98 1.34 -4.70 8.45
C ASP A 98 1.05 -4.46 6.96
N ALA A 99 0.34 -5.40 6.35
CA ALA A 99 0.10 -5.42 4.91
C ALA A 99 -1.27 -4.83 4.60
N SER A 100 -1.29 -3.82 3.73
CA SER A 100 -2.49 -3.28 3.10
C SER A 100 -2.47 -3.66 1.62
N ALA A 101 -3.49 -4.39 1.16
CA ALA A 101 -3.64 -4.81 -0.23
C ALA A 101 -4.91 -4.19 -0.82
N ASN A 102 -4.78 -3.61 -2.01
CA ASN A 102 -5.85 -2.89 -2.70
C ASN A 102 -5.99 -3.42 -4.15
N PRO A 103 -7.22 -3.59 -4.66
CA PRO A 103 -7.43 -3.84 -6.08
C PRO A 103 -7.01 -2.62 -6.91
N ILE A 104 -6.33 -2.87 -8.03
CA ILE A 104 -6.00 -1.88 -9.04
C ILE A 104 -7.17 -1.84 -10.03
N TRP A 105 -7.72 -0.66 -10.26
CA TRP A 105 -8.85 -0.44 -11.14
C TRP A 105 -8.42 0.32 -12.40
N GLU A 106 -8.77 -0.22 -13.57
CA GLU A 106 -8.62 0.43 -14.88
C GLU A 106 -9.95 0.27 -15.63
N ASP A 107 -10.50 1.35 -16.17
CA ASP A 107 -11.78 1.37 -16.91
C ASP A 107 -12.94 0.64 -16.21
N GLY A 108 -13.00 0.76 -14.88
CA GLY A 108 -14.05 0.15 -14.06
C GLY A 108 -13.89 -1.36 -13.83
N ARG A 109 -12.78 -1.96 -14.25
CA ARG A 109 -12.46 -3.38 -14.02
C ARG A 109 -11.21 -3.51 -13.14
N ILE A 110 -11.16 -4.58 -12.36
CA ILE A 110 -9.95 -4.91 -11.60
C ILE A 110 -8.94 -5.53 -12.58
N THR A 111 -7.73 -4.99 -12.67
CA THR A 111 -6.66 -5.49 -13.54
C THR A 111 -5.52 -6.15 -12.77
N GLY A 112 -5.45 -5.89 -11.47
CA GLY A 112 -4.44 -6.46 -10.59
C GLY A 112 -4.65 -6.07 -9.14
N TYR A 113 -3.62 -6.31 -8.33
CA TYR A 113 -3.60 -5.97 -6.92
C TYR A 113 -2.29 -5.27 -6.57
N MET A 114 -2.34 -4.28 -5.70
CA MET A 114 -1.18 -3.61 -5.14
C MET A 114 -1.13 -3.86 -3.65
N SER A 115 0.05 -4.19 -3.11
CA SER A 115 0.26 -4.30 -1.68
C SER A 115 1.30 -3.30 -1.21
N LEU A 116 0.94 -2.51 -0.21
CA LEU A 116 1.80 -1.67 0.59
C LEU A 116 1.99 -2.31 1.96
N ARG A 117 3.23 -2.47 2.38
CA ARG A 117 3.60 -3.19 3.59
C ARG A 117 4.51 -2.32 4.44
N ALA A 118 4.07 -2.03 5.65
CA ALA A 118 4.80 -1.23 6.62
C ALA A 118 5.38 -2.09 7.73
N LYS A 119 6.38 -1.54 8.42
CA LYS A 119 6.92 -2.12 9.64
C LYS A 119 5.83 -2.15 10.73
N PRO A 120 5.50 -3.31 11.29
CA PRO A 120 4.52 -3.38 12.37
C PRO A 120 5.17 -3.07 13.72
N SER A 121 4.36 -2.60 14.66
CA SER A 121 4.77 -2.49 16.06
C SER A 121 4.95 -3.88 16.70
N ARG A 122 5.76 -3.95 17.76
CA ARG A 122 6.01 -5.22 18.47
C ARG A 122 4.71 -5.82 19.04
N GLY A 123 3.85 -4.99 19.64
CA GLY A 123 2.55 -5.46 20.15
C GLY A 123 1.63 -6.04 19.07
N GLN A 124 1.67 -5.53 17.83
CA GLN A 124 0.91 -6.12 16.72
C GLN A 124 1.47 -7.50 16.32
N ILE A 125 2.79 -7.67 16.35
CA ILE A 125 3.45 -8.96 16.07
C ILE A 125 3.04 -9.98 17.13
N ASP A 126 3.18 -9.65 18.41
CA ASP A 126 2.91 -10.55 19.52
C ASP A 126 1.45 -11.03 19.51
N GLU A 127 0.51 -10.11 19.25
CA GLU A 127 -0.91 -10.44 19.15
C GLU A 127 -1.22 -11.32 17.93
N ALA A 128 -0.65 -10.99 16.76
CA ALA A 128 -0.83 -11.78 15.56
C ALA A 128 -0.25 -13.18 15.70
N GLU A 129 0.94 -13.31 16.30
CA GLU A 129 1.57 -14.60 16.53
C GLU A 129 0.72 -15.47 17.46
N ARG A 130 0.24 -14.91 18.57
CA ARG A 130 -0.65 -15.59 19.52
C ARG A 130 -1.91 -16.11 18.82
N ILE A 131 -2.56 -15.27 18.02
CA ILE A 131 -3.77 -15.67 17.30
C ILE A 131 -3.46 -16.72 16.23
N TYR A 132 -2.41 -16.53 15.42
CA TYR A 132 -2.08 -17.46 14.34
C TYR A 132 -1.65 -18.82 14.87
N ARG A 133 -1.03 -18.86 16.05
CA ARG A 133 -0.76 -20.11 16.78
C ARG A 133 -2.04 -20.88 17.09
N LEU A 134 -3.09 -20.20 17.59
CA LEU A 134 -4.40 -20.83 17.83
C LEU A 134 -5.00 -21.43 16.54
N PHE A 135 -4.86 -20.73 15.41
CA PHE A 135 -5.33 -21.25 14.11
C PHE A 135 -4.54 -22.49 13.66
N ARG A 136 -3.21 -22.49 13.84
CA ARG A 136 -2.36 -23.64 13.46
C ARG A 136 -2.63 -24.89 14.30
N GLU A 137 -2.86 -24.70 15.59
CA GLU A 137 -3.10 -25.80 16.54
C GLU A 137 -4.56 -26.29 16.53
N GLY A 138 -5.41 -25.75 15.65
CA GLY A 138 -6.84 -26.10 15.60
C GLY A 138 -7.65 -25.61 16.80
N ARG A 139 -7.07 -24.77 17.67
CA ARG A 139 -7.71 -24.20 18.87
C ARG A 139 -8.48 -22.91 18.61
N ALA A 140 -8.53 -22.45 17.36
CA ALA A 140 -9.27 -21.26 16.92
C ALA A 140 -10.79 -21.47 16.77
N SER A 141 -11.39 -22.44 17.48
CA SER A 141 -12.84 -22.67 17.47
C SER A 141 -13.56 -21.39 17.91
N GLY A 142 -14.41 -20.84 17.05
CA GLY A 142 -15.08 -19.57 17.36
C GLY A 142 -14.36 -18.33 16.83
N LEU A 143 -13.29 -18.46 16.04
CA LEU A 143 -12.57 -17.35 15.40
C LEU A 143 -12.52 -17.54 13.87
N THR A 144 -12.62 -16.44 13.13
CA THR A 144 -12.35 -16.40 11.69
C THR A 144 -11.65 -15.11 11.33
N VAL A 145 -10.97 -15.07 10.18
CA VAL A 145 -10.45 -13.83 9.62
C VAL A 145 -11.51 -13.25 8.67
N LYS A 146 -11.78 -11.95 8.78
CA LYS A 146 -12.67 -11.20 7.88
C LYS A 146 -12.06 -9.84 7.55
N GLU A 147 -11.81 -9.60 6.27
CA GLU A 147 -11.17 -8.36 5.78
C GLU A 147 -9.86 -8.06 6.56
N GLY A 148 -9.09 -9.12 6.86
CA GLY A 148 -7.80 -9.10 7.55
C GLY A 148 -7.87 -8.96 9.08
N ARG A 149 -9.06 -8.76 9.65
CA ARG A 149 -9.28 -8.71 11.10
C ARG A 149 -9.77 -10.05 11.64
N VAL A 150 -9.29 -10.42 12.82
CA VAL A 150 -9.75 -11.63 13.51
C VAL A 150 -11.05 -11.31 14.24
N VAL A 151 -12.13 -11.97 13.84
CA VAL A 151 -13.47 -11.79 14.38
C VAL A 151 -13.98 -13.07 15.03
N ARG A 152 -14.73 -12.91 16.12
CA ARG A 152 -15.38 -14.04 16.80
C ARG A 152 -16.59 -14.53 15.98
N THR A 153 -16.83 -15.83 15.97
CA THR A 153 -18.01 -16.48 15.37
C THR A 153 -18.98 -16.93 16.47
N GLY A 154 -20.17 -17.43 16.08
CA GLY A 154 -21.23 -17.84 17.03
C GLY A 154 -22.12 -16.69 17.52
N LEU A 155 -22.85 -16.90 18.62
CA LEU A 155 -23.78 -15.91 19.21
C LEU A 155 -23.08 -14.62 19.66
N ARG A 156 -21.93 -14.74 20.34
CA ARG A 156 -21.07 -13.59 20.71
C ARG A 156 -20.52 -12.88 19.48
N GLY A 157 -20.21 -13.63 18.41
CA GLY A 157 -19.84 -13.08 17.10
C GLY A 157 -20.97 -12.32 16.42
N ARG A 158 -22.21 -12.83 16.48
CA ARG A 158 -23.40 -12.17 15.93
C ARG A 158 -23.73 -10.87 16.67
N LEU A 159 -23.63 -10.86 18.00
CA LEU A 159 -23.80 -9.64 18.81
C LEU A 159 -22.71 -8.61 18.50
N ALA A 160 -21.45 -9.03 18.41
CA ALA A 160 -20.36 -8.14 17.99
C ALA A 160 -20.53 -7.68 16.52
N ALA A 161 -21.11 -8.50 15.65
CA ALA A 161 -21.39 -8.14 14.27
C ALA A 161 -22.43 -7.03 14.14
N ILE A 162 -23.34 -6.86 15.11
CA ILE A 162 -24.27 -5.71 15.17
C ILE A 162 -23.47 -4.41 15.30
N ALA A 163 -22.44 -4.38 16.16
CA ALA A 163 -21.52 -3.25 16.30
C ALA A 163 -20.62 -3.03 15.07
N GLY A 164 -20.48 -4.03 14.19
CA GLY A 164 -19.73 -3.99 12.94
C GLY A 164 -20.58 -3.83 11.67
N MET A 165 -21.91 -3.62 11.79
CA MET A 165 -22.79 -3.48 10.63
C MET A 165 -22.40 -2.28 9.77
N SER A 166 -22.57 -2.39 8.44
CA SER A 166 -22.39 -1.26 7.53
C SER A 166 -23.38 -0.14 7.87
N LEU A 167 -23.00 1.11 7.58
CA LEU A 167 -23.87 2.26 7.84
C LEU A 167 -25.23 2.12 7.13
N LYS A 168 -25.21 1.60 5.89
CA LYS A 168 -26.42 1.25 5.13
C LYS A 168 -27.32 0.30 5.92
N SER A 169 -26.77 -0.81 6.41
CA SER A 169 -27.55 -1.81 7.14
C SER A 169 -28.11 -1.27 8.46
N ARG A 170 -27.36 -0.41 9.17
CA ARG A 170 -27.84 0.20 10.42
C ARG A 170 -29.01 1.15 10.16
N ILE A 171 -28.89 2.03 9.17
CA ILE A 171 -29.96 2.96 8.79
C ILE A 171 -31.19 2.19 8.32
N SER A 172 -31.01 1.20 7.45
CA SER A 172 -32.11 0.35 6.98
C SER A 172 -32.81 -0.40 8.12
N LEU A 173 -32.06 -0.94 9.08
CA LEU A 173 -32.64 -1.61 10.24
C LEU A 173 -33.40 -0.63 11.14
N ALA A 174 -32.83 0.55 11.41
CA ALA A 174 -33.49 1.57 12.23
C ALA A 174 -34.79 2.06 11.60
N CYS A 175 -34.80 2.37 10.30
CA CYS A 175 -36.00 2.75 9.58
C CYS A 175 -37.02 1.60 9.50
N ALA A 176 -36.58 0.35 9.35
CA ALA A 176 -37.48 -0.81 9.35
C ALA A 176 -38.14 -1.03 10.72
N ILE A 177 -37.39 -0.88 11.82
CA ILE A 177 -37.93 -0.94 13.19
C ILE A 177 -38.96 0.18 13.41
N LEU A 178 -38.62 1.40 13.02
CA LEU A 178 -39.50 2.55 13.15
C LEU A 178 -40.79 2.37 12.33
N ALA A 179 -40.69 1.87 11.09
CA ALA A 179 -41.84 1.54 10.26
C ALA A 179 -42.69 0.42 10.88
N GLY A 180 -42.05 -0.60 11.48
CA GLY A 180 -42.74 -1.67 12.20
C GLY A 180 -43.54 -1.17 13.41
N ILE A 181 -42.96 -0.26 14.21
CA ILE A 181 -43.66 0.36 15.36
C ILE A 181 -44.85 1.18 14.87
N LEU A 182 -44.67 2.00 13.82
CA LEU A 182 -45.76 2.79 13.23
C LEU A 182 -46.88 1.91 12.67
N ALA A 183 -46.54 0.79 12.03
CA ALA A 183 -47.52 -0.17 11.55
C ALA A 183 -48.29 -0.85 12.70
N ALA A 184 -47.62 -1.18 13.80
CA ALA A 184 -48.26 -1.74 14.98
C ALA A 184 -49.23 -0.76 15.66
N VAL A 185 -48.89 0.54 15.69
CA VAL A 185 -49.78 1.61 16.19
C VAL A 185 -50.97 1.86 15.26
N ALA A 186 -50.77 1.75 13.95
CA ALA A 186 -51.85 1.89 12.96
C ALA A 186 -52.82 0.70 12.95
N TRP A 187 -52.39 -0.48 13.40
CA TRP A 187 -53.13 -1.74 13.27
C TRP A 187 -54.52 -1.74 13.97
N PRO A 188 -54.66 -1.28 15.24
CA PRO A 188 -55.97 -1.22 15.89
C PRO A 188 -56.93 -0.26 15.19
N GLY A 189 -56.43 0.90 14.71
CA GLY A 189 -57.24 1.87 13.97
C GLY A 189 -57.75 1.32 12.64
N LEU A 190 -56.92 0.55 11.93
CA LEU A 190 -57.31 -0.12 10.69
C LEU A 190 -58.37 -1.21 10.91
N MET A 191 -58.27 -1.97 12.01
CA MET A 191 -59.26 -2.99 12.37
C MET A 191 -60.59 -2.37 12.81
N ALA A 192 -60.55 -1.26 13.56
CA ALA A 192 -61.76 -0.53 13.97
C ALA A 192 -62.48 0.12 12.78
N ALA A 193 -61.75 0.60 11.77
CA ALA A 193 -62.32 1.16 10.54
C ALA A 193 -63.12 0.13 9.73
N LYS A 194 -62.72 -1.15 9.75
CA LYS A 194 -63.50 -2.25 9.13
C LYS A 194 -64.80 -2.58 9.88
N GLY A 195 -64.90 -2.23 11.17
CA GLY A 195 -66.05 -2.52 12.04
C GLY A 195 -67.13 -1.43 12.12
N GLY A 196 -67.09 -0.41 11.25
CA GLY A 196 -68.15 0.62 11.15
C GLY A 196 -68.07 1.76 12.16
N LYS A 197 -67.02 1.84 13.01
CA LYS A 197 -66.75 2.98 13.91
C LYS A 197 -65.63 3.85 13.32
N THR A 198 -65.92 4.55 12.23
CA THR A 198 -64.91 5.21 11.39
C THR A 198 -64.45 6.57 11.92
N GLU A 199 -65.29 7.36 12.59
CA GLU A 199 -64.96 8.76 12.91
C GLU A 199 -63.85 8.95 13.96
N ILE A 200 -63.71 8.04 14.92
CA ILE A 200 -62.72 8.17 16.01
C ILE A 200 -61.33 7.65 15.59
N PHE A 201 -61.25 6.77 14.57
CA PHE A 201 -60.02 6.06 14.22
C PHE A 201 -59.37 6.51 12.90
N THR A 202 -60.00 7.37 12.11
CA THR A 202 -59.46 7.89 10.84
C THR A 202 -58.22 8.76 11.03
N LEU A 203 -58.23 9.67 12.00
CA LEU A 203 -57.13 10.60 12.26
C LEU A 203 -55.79 9.91 12.66
N PRO A 204 -55.75 8.94 13.61
CA PRO A 204 -54.51 8.23 13.94
C PRO A 204 -54.01 7.32 12.82
N VAL A 205 -54.91 6.75 12.00
CA VAL A 205 -54.51 5.97 10.81
C VAL A 205 -53.85 6.86 9.76
N LEU A 206 -54.42 8.03 9.48
CA LEU A 206 -53.83 9.02 8.56
C LEU A 206 -52.47 9.53 9.05
N GLY A 207 -52.35 9.84 10.35
CA GLY A 207 -51.08 10.26 10.96
C GLY A 207 -50.00 9.18 10.91
N SER A 208 -50.38 7.92 11.09
CA SER A 208 -49.44 6.79 10.98
C SER A 208 -48.99 6.55 9.53
N LEU A 209 -49.90 6.73 8.56
CA LEU A 209 -49.59 6.59 7.14
C LEU A 209 -48.62 7.67 6.65
N SER A 210 -48.84 8.93 7.05
CA SER A 210 -47.93 10.04 6.71
C SER A 210 -46.56 9.88 7.37
N ALA A 211 -46.51 9.40 8.61
CA ALA A 211 -45.27 9.06 9.29
C ALA A 211 -44.50 7.94 8.56
N LEU A 212 -45.19 6.89 8.08
CA LEU A 212 -44.56 5.82 7.30
C LEU A 212 -43.95 6.33 5.98
N LEU A 213 -44.65 7.21 5.28
CA LEU A 213 -44.14 7.86 4.07
C LEU A 213 -42.90 8.71 4.37
N LEU A 214 -42.91 9.46 5.47
CA LEU A 214 -41.74 10.22 5.95
C LEU A 214 -40.54 9.32 6.26
N VAL A 215 -40.75 8.17 6.90
CA VAL A 215 -39.69 7.18 7.17
C VAL A 215 -39.12 6.62 5.87
N GLY A 216 -39.98 6.28 4.90
CA GLY A 216 -39.54 5.81 3.58
C GLY A 216 -38.76 6.87 2.81
N TRP A 217 -39.23 8.12 2.83
CA TRP A 217 -38.53 9.26 2.23
C TRP A 217 -37.17 9.52 2.90
N MET A 218 -37.13 9.53 4.25
CA MET A 218 -35.90 9.69 5.02
C MET A 218 -34.90 8.57 4.73
N TRP A 219 -35.35 7.31 4.67
CA TRP A 219 -34.52 6.18 4.25
C TRP A 219 -33.92 6.45 2.88
N TRP A 220 -34.75 6.76 1.88
CA TRP A 220 -34.30 7.00 0.51
C TRP A 220 -33.29 8.15 0.44
N PHE A 221 -33.57 9.25 1.13
CA PHE A 221 -32.71 10.42 1.24
C PHE A 221 -31.34 10.06 1.82
N LEU A 222 -31.30 9.39 2.98
CA LEU A 222 -30.03 8.98 3.62
C LEU A 222 -29.22 8.02 2.73
N LEU A 223 -29.86 7.08 2.06
CA LEU A 223 -29.16 6.17 1.15
C LEU A 223 -28.55 6.89 -0.06
N LYS A 224 -29.31 7.80 -0.68
CA LYS A 224 -28.89 8.45 -1.93
C LYS A 224 -27.98 9.65 -1.70
N LYS A 225 -28.26 10.49 -0.71
CA LYS A 225 -27.55 11.76 -0.48
C LYS A 225 -26.40 11.67 0.52
N VAL A 226 -26.39 10.66 1.39
CA VAL A 226 -25.30 10.47 2.36
C VAL A 226 -24.44 9.26 1.99
N ILE A 227 -25.04 8.07 1.90
CA ILE A 227 -24.27 6.83 1.68
C ILE A 227 -23.68 6.74 0.28
N GLY A 228 -24.41 7.18 -0.76
CA GLY A 228 -23.92 7.18 -2.14
C GLY A 228 -22.60 7.94 -2.28
N PRO A 229 -22.57 9.25 -1.97
CA PRO A 229 -21.35 10.06 -2.03
C PRO A 229 -20.23 9.57 -1.11
N LEU A 230 -20.54 9.03 0.08
CA LEU A 230 -19.50 8.43 0.95
C LEU A 230 -18.83 7.20 0.31
N ASN A 231 -19.59 6.36 -0.41
CA ASN A 231 -19.00 5.23 -1.13
C ASN A 231 -18.13 5.70 -2.30
N GLU A 232 -18.51 6.79 -2.96
CA GLU A 232 -17.70 7.40 -4.01
C GLU A 232 -16.39 7.97 -3.45
N ALA A 233 -16.45 8.71 -2.34
CA ALA A 233 -15.28 9.19 -1.61
C ALA A 233 -14.30 8.05 -1.29
N MET A 234 -14.82 6.95 -0.73
CA MET A 234 -14.04 5.77 -0.40
C MET A 234 -13.41 5.14 -1.65
N ARG A 235 -14.15 5.06 -2.76
CA ARG A 235 -13.62 4.54 -4.03
C ARG A 235 -12.48 5.41 -4.56
N THR A 236 -12.62 6.73 -4.51
CA THR A 236 -11.57 7.66 -4.92
C THR A 236 -10.33 7.52 -4.06
N CYS A 237 -10.47 7.43 -2.73
CA CYS A 237 -9.35 7.12 -1.84
C CYS A 237 -8.65 5.80 -2.19
N GLN A 238 -9.40 4.76 -2.56
CA GLN A 238 -8.82 3.48 -2.98
C GLN A 238 -8.02 3.62 -4.28
N ILE A 239 -8.54 4.35 -5.28
CA ILE A 239 -7.84 4.62 -6.54
C ILE A 239 -6.53 5.41 -6.28
N ILE A 240 -6.60 6.45 -5.44
CA ILE A 240 -5.44 7.24 -5.01
C ILE A 240 -4.41 6.36 -4.30
N SER A 241 -4.85 5.49 -3.39
CA SER A 241 -3.96 4.58 -2.65
C SER A 241 -3.27 3.54 -3.54
N ALA A 242 -3.85 3.23 -4.69
CA ALA A 242 -3.25 2.37 -5.72
C ALA A 242 -2.26 3.12 -6.63
N GLY A 243 -2.02 4.42 -6.38
CA GLY A 243 -1.07 5.26 -7.10
C GLY A 243 -1.64 6.02 -8.29
N ASN A 244 -2.95 5.94 -8.55
CA ASN A 244 -3.60 6.76 -9.58
C ASN A 244 -4.01 8.11 -8.97
N LEU A 245 -3.20 9.14 -9.24
CA LEU A 245 -3.40 10.50 -8.76
C LEU A 245 -4.06 11.41 -9.79
N THR A 246 -4.53 10.89 -10.93
CA THR A 246 -5.17 11.70 -12.00
C THR A 246 -6.68 11.78 -11.84
N THR A 247 -7.26 10.81 -11.14
CA THR A 247 -8.70 10.79 -10.89
C THR A 247 -9.10 11.96 -9.99
N ARG A 248 -10.15 12.68 -10.37
CA ARG A 248 -10.79 13.72 -9.57
C ARG A 248 -12.27 13.38 -9.47
N SER A 249 -12.84 13.53 -8.28
CA SER A 249 -14.26 13.37 -8.09
C SER A 249 -14.96 14.72 -8.14
N ALA A 250 -16.14 14.77 -8.75
CA ALA A 250 -16.98 15.95 -8.76
C ALA A 250 -17.43 16.30 -7.33
N VAL A 251 -17.48 17.59 -7.01
CA VAL A 251 -17.98 18.09 -5.73
C VAL A 251 -19.35 18.68 -5.97
N ASP A 252 -20.38 17.85 -5.84
CA ASP A 252 -21.77 18.25 -6.15
C ASP A 252 -22.51 18.88 -4.96
N SER A 253 -21.90 18.92 -3.77
CA SER A 253 -22.51 19.46 -2.55
C SER A 253 -21.56 20.37 -1.77
N ARG A 254 -22.12 21.26 -0.94
CA ARG A 254 -21.39 22.14 0.00
C ARG A 254 -21.48 21.69 1.47
N ASP A 255 -22.13 20.56 1.72
CA ASP A 255 -22.24 19.94 3.04
C ASP A 255 -20.94 19.25 3.50
N GLU A 256 -21.00 18.54 4.62
CA GLU A 256 -19.88 17.77 5.17
C GLU A 256 -19.32 16.75 4.18
N VAL A 257 -20.17 16.15 3.34
CA VAL A 257 -19.72 15.19 2.33
C VAL A 257 -19.01 15.92 1.20
N GLY A 258 -19.52 17.06 0.77
CA GLY A 258 -18.84 17.96 -0.16
C GLY A 258 -17.47 18.42 0.35
N LYS A 259 -17.37 18.80 1.63
CA LYS A 259 -16.10 19.19 2.29
C LYS A 259 -15.11 18.02 2.32
N LEU A 260 -15.57 16.81 2.61
CA LEU A 260 -14.73 15.60 2.57
C LEU A 260 -14.18 15.36 1.15
N MET A 261 -15.03 15.44 0.13
CA MET A 261 -14.62 15.28 -1.27
C MET A 261 -13.62 16.35 -1.70
N HIS A 262 -13.85 17.60 -1.29
CA HIS A 262 -12.91 18.70 -1.53
C HIS A 262 -11.55 18.42 -0.87
N ALA A 263 -11.53 17.99 0.40
CA ALA A 263 -10.29 17.65 1.10
C ALA A 263 -9.52 16.50 0.41
N ILE A 264 -10.23 15.47 -0.08
CA ILE A 264 -9.63 14.38 -0.87
C ILE A 264 -9.00 14.91 -2.17
N ASN A 265 -9.71 15.78 -2.90
CA ASN A 265 -9.20 16.38 -4.13
C ASN A 265 -7.96 17.26 -3.86
N THR A 266 -7.97 18.06 -2.80
CA THR A 266 -6.83 18.88 -2.39
C THR A 266 -5.63 18.01 -2.01
N MET A 267 -5.83 16.96 -1.21
CA MET A 267 -4.78 15.99 -0.90
C MET A 267 -4.20 15.36 -2.17
N THR A 268 -5.06 14.99 -3.13
CA THR A 268 -4.61 14.41 -4.40
C THR A 268 -3.82 15.42 -5.22
N GLY A 269 -4.25 16.68 -5.29
CA GLY A 269 -3.52 17.76 -5.96
C GLY A 269 -2.14 18.00 -5.35
N ASN A 270 -2.04 18.04 -4.02
CA ASN A 270 -0.77 18.19 -3.32
C ASN A 270 0.17 16.99 -3.59
N LEU A 271 -0.35 15.76 -3.58
CA LEU A 271 0.44 14.57 -3.92
C LEU A 271 0.88 14.59 -5.39
N THR A 272 0.02 15.01 -6.31
CA THR A 272 0.39 15.18 -7.73
C THR A 272 1.53 16.19 -7.87
N SER A 273 1.47 17.32 -7.16
CA SER A 273 2.54 18.32 -7.17
C SER A 273 3.86 17.75 -6.65
N ILE A 274 3.84 17.08 -5.49
CA ILE A 274 5.05 16.49 -4.90
C ILE A 274 5.71 15.48 -5.86
N VAL A 275 4.91 14.65 -6.54
CA VAL A 275 5.41 13.68 -7.53
C VAL A 275 5.98 14.40 -8.76
N ALA A 276 5.35 15.48 -9.22
CA ALA A 276 5.85 16.28 -10.34
C ALA A 276 7.18 16.97 -9.99
N ASP A 277 7.26 17.59 -8.81
CA ASP A 277 8.47 18.24 -8.31
C ASP A 277 9.63 17.24 -8.16
N LEU A 278 9.32 16.04 -7.67
CA LEU A 278 10.29 14.93 -7.59
C LEU A 278 10.76 14.49 -8.99
N GLY A 279 9.88 14.50 -9.99
CA GLY A 279 10.24 14.22 -11.38
C GLY A 279 11.22 15.25 -11.95
N VAL A 280 10.97 16.54 -11.72
CA VAL A 280 11.89 17.62 -12.13
C VAL A 280 13.24 17.50 -11.41
N ALA A 281 13.23 17.29 -10.10
CA ALA A 281 14.45 17.11 -9.31
C ALA A 281 15.26 15.89 -9.78
N SER A 282 14.59 14.77 -10.10
CA SER A 282 15.24 13.56 -10.63
C SER A 282 15.87 13.81 -12.01
N SER A 283 15.20 14.55 -12.89
CA SER A 283 15.75 14.90 -14.21
C SER A 283 16.98 15.80 -14.07
N ALA A 284 16.91 16.82 -13.22
CA ALA A 284 18.04 17.70 -12.95
C ALA A 284 19.24 16.94 -12.35
N LEU A 285 18.98 16.00 -11.45
CA LEU A 285 20.02 15.14 -10.86
C LEU A 285 20.67 14.21 -11.90
N SER A 286 19.88 13.68 -12.84
CA SER A 286 20.40 12.86 -13.95
C SER A 286 21.35 13.67 -14.82
N SER A 287 20.93 14.86 -15.26
CA SER A 287 21.77 15.74 -16.09
C SER A 287 23.05 16.17 -15.37
N ALA A 288 22.97 16.52 -14.08
CA ALA A 288 24.14 16.85 -13.27
C ALA A 288 25.10 15.64 -13.14
N SER A 289 24.56 14.42 -13.03
CA SER A 289 25.38 13.20 -12.97
C SER A 289 26.11 12.92 -14.28
N GLU A 290 25.45 13.16 -15.42
CA GLU A 290 26.07 13.05 -16.74
C GLU A 290 27.20 14.07 -16.93
N GLU A 291 26.99 15.32 -16.52
CA GLU A 291 28.01 16.37 -16.55
C GLU A 291 29.21 16.01 -15.67
N VAL A 292 28.98 15.59 -14.42
CA VAL A 292 30.04 15.13 -13.51
C VAL A 292 30.82 13.97 -14.10
N SER A 293 30.14 13.00 -14.74
CA SER A 293 30.80 11.88 -15.40
C SER A 293 31.68 12.35 -16.57
N ALA A 294 31.21 13.30 -17.37
CA ALA A 294 31.99 13.87 -18.46
C ALA A 294 33.21 14.66 -17.95
N THR A 295 33.05 15.47 -16.90
CA THR A 295 34.16 16.18 -16.26
C THR A 295 35.19 15.21 -15.66
N ALA A 296 34.75 14.15 -15.01
CA ALA A 296 35.64 13.12 -14.46
C ALA A 296 36.46 12.43 -15.56
N GLN A 297 35.85 12.14 -16.71
CA GLN A 297 36.54 11.55 -17.87
C GLN A 297 37.60 12.50 -18.43
N SER A 298 37.25 13.78 -18.65
CA SER A 298 38.19 14.80 -19.14
C SER A 298 39.33 15.03 -18.16
N MET A 299 39.05 15.05 -16.85
CA MET A 299 40.06 15.19 -15.81
C MET A 299 40.99 13.97 -15.76
N SER A 300 40.47 12.76 -15.95
CA SER A 300 41.28 11.55 -16.06
C SER A 300 42.22 11.62 -17.26
N GLN A 301 41.72 12.07 -18.41
CA GLN A 301 42.52 12.25 -19.63
C GLN A 301 43.63 13.29 -19.41
N ALA A 302 43.28 14.47 -18.90
CA ALA A 302 44.24 15.53 -18.61
C ALA A 302 45.30 15.11 -17.58
N SER A 303 44.91 14.34 -16.56
CA SER A 303 45.85 13.79 -15.58
C SER A 303 46.83 12.81 -16.22
N SER A 304 46.36 12.00 -17.17
CA SER A 304 47.22 11.07 -17.92
C SER A 304 48.20 11.79 -18.84
N GLU A 305 47.76 12.86 -19.51
CA GLU A 305 48.63 13.72 -20.33
C GLU A 305 49.67 14.44 -19.46
N GLN A 306 49.26 14.96 -18.31
CA GLN A 306 50.16 15.63 -17.38
C GLN A 306 51.21 14.68 -16.79
N ALA A 307 50.82 13.43 -16.48
CA ALA A 307 51.78 12.41 -16.05
C ALA A 307 52.84 12.15 -17.14
N ALA A 308 52.43 12.02 -18.40
CA ALA A 308 53.35 11.82 -19.52
C ALA A 308 54.31 13.01 -19.70
N SER A 309 53.83 14.25 -19.61
CA SER A 309 54.71 15.45 -19.69
C SER A 309 55.69 15.53 -18.53
N VAL A 310 55.30 15.09 -17.32
CA VAL A 310 56.19 15.00 -16.16
C VAL A 310 57.27 13.93 -16.38
N GLU A 311 56.90 12.77 -16.93
CA GLU A 311 57.87 11.72 -17.30
C GLU A 311 58.89 12.23 -18.33
N GLU A 312 58.44 12.93 -19.38
CA GLU A 312 59.32 13.51 -20.41
C GLU A 312 60.26 14.58 -19.84
N THR A 313 59.75 15.43 -18.94
CA THR A 313 60.56 16.43 -18.25
C THR A 313 61.62 15.76 -17.38
N SER A 314 61.25 14.71 -16.64
CA SER A 314 62.19 13.93 -15.82
C SER A 314 63.30 13.32 -16.67
N ALA A 315 62.95 12.70 -17.81
CA ALA A 315 63.92 12.13 -18.74
C ALA A 315 64.87 13.20 -19.33
N SER A 316 64.34 14.37 -19.67
CA SER A 316 65.15 15.50 -20.17
C SER A 316 66.12 16.01 -19.10
N VAL A 317 65.68 16.08 -17.84
CA VAL A 317 66.52 16.43 -16.68
C VAL A 317 67.61 15.38 -16.44
N GLU A 318 67.30 14.09 -16.56
CA GLU A 318 68.30 13.01 -16.48
C GLU A 318 69.34 13.13 -17.60
N GLN A 319 68.91 13.35 -18.85
CA GLN A 319 69.81 13.50 -19.99
C GLN A 319 70.69 14.75 -19.89
N MET A 320 70.15 15.87 -19.40
CA MET A 320 70.94 17.07 -19.07
C MET A 320 71.97 16.78 -17.99
N THR A 321 71.58 16.10 -16.92
CA THR A 321 72.49 15.74 -15.82
C THR A 321 73.62 14.84 -16.31
N ALA A 322 73.31 13.85 -17.14
CA ALA A 322 74.31 12.99 -17.78
C ALA A 322 75.27 13.79 -18.67
N SER A 323 74.75 14.74 -19.46
CA SER A 323 75.57 15.59 -20.33
C SER A 323 76.46 16.55 -19.54
N ILE A 324 75.95 17.13 -18.45
CA ILE A 324 76.74 17.96 -17.52
C ILE A 324 77.88 17.13 -16.91
N ASN A 325 77.58 15.91 -16.45
CA ASN A 325 78.60 15.00 -15.92
C ASN A 325 79.65 14.66 -16.98
N GLN A 326 79.24 14.35 -18.21
CA GLN A 326 80.14 14.06 -19.32
C GLN A 326 81.02 15.28 -19.69
N ASN A 327 80.45 16.48 -19.75
CA ASN A 327 81.21 17.70 -20.01
C ASN A 327 82.19 18.00 -18.88
N THR A 328 81.80 17.77 -17.63
CA THR A 328 82.67 17.93 -16.47
C THR A 328 83.84 16.95 -16.52
N GLU A 329 83.59 15.70 -16.89
CA GLU A 329 84.63 14.68 -17.06
C GLU A 329 85.58 15.02 -18.22
N ASN A 330 85.04 15.43 -19.38
CA ASN A 330 85.84 15.89 -20.52
C ASN A 330 86.71 17.11 -20.17
N ALA A 331 86.18 18.06 -19.39
CA ALA A 331 86.94 19.21 -18.92
C ALA A 331 88.10 18.78 -18.03
N LYS A 332 87.89 17.84 -17.09
CA LYS A 332 88.97 17.27 -16.26
C LYS A 332 90.03 16.56 -17.10
N VAL A 333 89.63 15.77 -18.09
CA VAL A 333 90.57 15.09 -19.00
C VAL A 333 91.39 16.11 -19.78
N THR A 334 90.75 17.17 -20.28
CA THR A 334 91.42 18.23 -21.04
C THR A 334 92.42 19.01 -20.18
N ASP A 335 92.04 19.33 -18.94
CA ASP A 335 92.90 20.02 -17.97
C ASP A 335 94.12 19.14 -17.60
N GLY A 336 93.91 17.82 -17.44
CA GLY A 336 94.98 16.86 -17.24
C GLY A 336 95.90 16.61 -18.44
N MET A 337 95.44 16.93 -19.67
CA MET A 337 96.27 16.90 -20.88
C MET A 337 97.09 18.18 -21.07
N ALA A 338 96.67 19.29 -20.46
CA ALA A 338 97.33 20.59 -20.55
C ALA A 338 98.42 20.81 -19.49
N ALA A 339 98.46 19.97 -18.45
CA ALA A 339 99.47 19.93 -17.39
C ALA A 339 100.64 18.99 -17.72
#